data_AF-A0A932V8Y3-F1
#
_entry.id   AF-A0A932V8Y3-F1
#
_cell.length_a   1.000
_cell.length_b   1.000
_cell.length_c   1.000
_cell.angle_alpha   90.00
_cell.angle_beta   90.00
_cell.angle_gamma   90.00
#
_symmetry.space_group_name_H-M   'P 1'
#
loop_
_entity.id
_entity.type
_entity.pdbx_description
1 polymer ?
#
loop_
_entity_poly.entity_id
_entity_poly.type
_entity_poly.pdbx_seq_one_letter_code
_entity_poly.pdbx_strand_id
1 'polypeptide(L)'
;PHGEIVAGVAVDEVSRELKQSAVDALKQLGVENDLRFQFRAGHAFIGVKGAAVGQAVEQVDARLPANVAVGKNIAADRVAFAIGEIKIGE
;
A
#
# COMPACT_ATOMS: atom_id res chain seq x y z
N PRO A 1 -8.45 -15.18 -3.46
CA PRO A 1 -9.62 -15.20 -4.37
C PRO A 1 -9.85 -13.85 -5.07
N HIS A 2 -10.56 -13.80 -6.20
CA HIS A 2 -10.99 -12.50 -6.77
C HIS A 2 -11.82 -11.72 -5.74
N GLY A 3 -11.56 -10.41 -5.64
CA GLY A 3 -12.20 -9.53 -4.65
C GLY A 3 -11.57 -9.56 -3.26
N GLU A 4 -10.56 -10.40 -3.01
CA GLU A 4 -9.87 -10.44 -1.73
C GLU A 4 -8.95 -9.23 -1.55
N ILE A 5 -9.03 -8.62 -0.37
CA ILE A 5 -8.16 -7.51 0.04
C ILE A 5 -6.83 -8.08 0.51
N VAL A 6 -5.74 -7.54 -0.02
CA VAL A 6 -4.37 -7.92 0.35
C VAL A 6 -3.60 -6.67 0.73
N ALA A 7 -3.02 -6.68 1.93
CA ALA A 7 -2.11 -5.64 2.39
C ALA A 7 -0.69 -6.19 2.46
N GLY A 8 0.28 -5.37 2.08
CA GLY A 8 1.70 -5.76 2.10
C GLY A 8 2.61 -4.56 2.34
N VAL A 9 3.76 -4.86 2.94
CA VAL A 9 4.82 -3.88 3.22
C VAL A 9 6.18 -4.49 2.92
N ALA A 10 7.11 -3.69 2.40
CA ALA A 10 8.52 -4.04 2.35
C ALA A 10 9.16 -3.81 3.73
N VAL A 11 9.93 -4.78 4.22
CA VAL A 11 10.64 -4.68 5.51
C VAL A 11 12.13 -4.77 5.25
N ASP A 12 12.85 -3.71 5.61
CA ASP A 12 14.29 -3.51 5.33
C ASP A 12 14.63 -3.49 3.83
N GLU A 13 14.58 -4.63 3.14
CA GLU A 13 15.10 -4.81 1.79
C GLU A 13 14.31 -5.90 1.03
N VAL A 14 13.91 -5.61 -0.22
CA VAL A 14 13.23 -6.59 -1.09
C VAL A 14 13.71 -6.56 -2.54
N SER A 15 14.47 -5.53 -2.93
CA SER A 15 14.81 -5.21 -4.32
C SER A 15 15.71 -6.25 -5.00
N ARG A 16 16.44 -7.04 -4.22
CA ARG A 16 17.37 -8.07 -4.73
C ARG A 16 16.70 -9.41 -4.99
N GLU A 17 15.71 -9.77 -4.17
CA GLU A 17 15.05 -11.07 -4.22
C GLU A 17 13.69 -11.03 -4.91
N LEU A 18 13.17 -9.83 -5.22
CA LEU A 18 11.90 -9.67 -5.93
C LEU A 18 12.01 -10.19 -7.36
N LYS A 19 11.30 -11.29 -7.64
CA LYS A 19 11.28 -11.94 -8.96
C LYS A 19 10.15 -11.38 -9.81
N GLN A 20 10.26 -11.54 -11.14
CA GLN A 20 9.22 -11.11 -12.08
C GLN A 20 7.85 -11.69 -11.73
N SER A 21 7.78 -12.97 -11.35
CA SER A 21 6.51 -13.61 -10.95
C SER A 21 5.86 -12.96 -9.73
N ALA A 22 6.64 -12.42 -8.80
CA ALA A 22 6.13 -11.68 -7.66
C ALA A 22 5.61 -10.30 -8.09
N VAL A 23 6.34 -9.60 -8.98
CA VAL A 23 5.88 -8.34 -9.58
C VAL A 23 4.55 -8.54 -10.33
N ASP A 24 4.45 -9.62 -11.12
CA ASP A 24 3.23 -9.95 -11.86
C ASP A 24 2.06 -10.26 -10.92
N ALA A 25 2.32 -10.94 -9.79
CA ALA A 25 1.33 -11.20 -8.77
C ALA A 25 0.86 -9.90 -8.08
N LEU A 26 1.78 -8.99 -7.76
CA LEU A 26 1.47 -7.67 -7.19
C LEU A 26 0.63 -6.83 -8.15
N LYS A 27 0.93 -6.85 -9.45
CA LYS A 27 0.12 -6.19 -10.48
C LYS A 27 -1.32 -6.69 -10.52
N GLN A 28 -1.55 -7.97 -10.23
CA GLN A 28 -2.91 -8.53 -10.12
C GLN A 28 -3.66 -8.08 -8.85
N LEU A 29 -3.00 -7.37 -7.94
CA LEU A 29 -3.61 -6.71 -6.78
C LEU A 29 -3.83 -5.21 -7.03
N GLY A 30 -3.44 -4.71 -8.22
CA GLY A 30 -3.49 -3.30 -8.59
C GLY A 30 -2.25 -2.48 -8.19
N VAL A 31 -1.19 -3.12 -7.69
CA VAL A 31 0.10 -2.47 -7.39
C VAL A 31 0.79 -2.09 -8.70
N GLU A 32 1.30 -0.87 -8.78
CA GLU A 32 1.96 -0.32 -9.96
C GLU A 32 3.49 -0.41 -9.88
N ASN A 33 4.07 -0.14 -8.70
CA ASN A 33 5.51 0.03 -8.62
C ASN A 33 6.27 -1.30 -8.56
N ASP A 34 7.38 -1.34 -9.29
CA ASP A 34 8.33 -2.45 -9.29
C ASP A 34 9.57 -2.06 -8.50
N LEU A 35 9.75 -2.65 -7.32
CA LEU A 35 10.86 -2.33 -6.41
C LEU A 35 12.17 -3.01 -6.76
N ARG A 36 12.24 -3.82 -7.82
CA ARG A 36 13.51 -4.40 -8.24
C ARG A 36 14.52 -3.28 -8.50
N PHE A 37 15.75 -3.50 -8.03
CA PHE A 37 16.84 -2.53 -8.13
C PHE A 37 16.65 -1.21 -7.35
N GLN A 38 15.60 -1.09 -6.52
CA GLN A 38 15.36 0.04 -5.62
C GLN A 38 15.77 -0.32 -4.19
N PHE A 39 17.08 -0.29 -3.92
CA PHE A 39 17.64 -0.74 -2.63
C PHE A 39 17.03 0.03 -1.45
N ARG A 40 16.42 -0.73 -0.51
CA ARG A 40 15.77 -0.21 0.71
C ARG A 40 14.72 0.87 0.47
N ALA A 41 14.10 0.91 -0.71
CA ALA A 41 12.93 1.74 -0.91
C ALA A 41 11.79 1.25 -0.01
N GLY A 42 11.19 2.17 0.74
CA GLY A 42 9.98 1.90 1.50
C GLY A 42 8.83 1.64 0.54
N HIS A 43 8.01 0.63 0.84
CA HIS A 43 6.79 0.32 0.09
C HIS A 43 5.71 -0.21 1.01
N ALA A 44 4.50 0.31 0.81
CA ALA A 44 3.31 -0.17 1.47
C ALA A 44 2.15 -0.11 0.48
N PHE A 45 1.29 -1.13 0.49
CA PHE A 45 0.11 -1.17 -0.37
C PHE A 45 -1.08 -1.88 0.30
N ILE A 46 -2.28 -1.47 -0.12
CA ILE A 46 -3.54 -2.17 0.09
C ILE A 46 -4.19 -2.34 -1.29
N GLY A 47 -4.22 -3.58 -1.76
CA GLY A 47 -4.74 -3.94 -3.08
C GLY A 47 -5.91 -4.92 -3.00
N VAL A 48 -6.54 -5.17 -4.14
CA VAL A 48 -7.64 -6.14 -4.27
C VAL A 48 -7.35 -7.07 -5.44
N LYS A 49 -7.47 -8.38 -5.22
CA LYS A 49 -7.22 -9.36 -6.29
C LYS A 49 -8.19 -9.17 -7.46
N GLY A 50 -7.62 -8.90 -8.63
CA GLY A 50 -8.36 -8.59 -9.87
C GLY A 50 -8.49 -7.11 -10.17
N ALA A 51 -7.95 -6.22 -9.33
CA ALA A 51 -7.86 -4.79 -9.63
C ALA A 51 -6.89 -4.53 -10.80
N ALA A 52 -7.17 -3.48 -11.57
CA ALA A 52 -6.25 -3.01 -12.60
C ALA A 52 -5.01 -2.38 -11.96
N VAL A 53 -3.88 -2.44 -12.65
CA VAL A 53 -2.62 -1.79 -12.23
C VAL A 53 -2.87 -0.30 -11.96
N GLY A 54 -2.35 0.21 -10.84
CA GLY A 54 -2.55 1.60 -10.39
C GLY A 54 -3.82 1.82 -9.55
N GLN A 55 -4.61 0.78 -9.27
CA GLN A 55 -5.81 0.89 -8.43
C GLN A 55 -5.58 0.52 -6.95
N ALA A 56 -4.42 -0.03 -6.59
CA ALA A 56 -4.09 -0.23 -5.18
C ALA A 56 -3.86 1.14 -4.51
N VAL A 57 -4.20 1.23 -3.22
CA VAL A 57 -3.69 2.32 -2.38
C VAL A 57 -2.23 1.99 -2.12
N GLU A 58 -1.32 2.76 -2.70
CA GLU A 58 0.10 2.42 -2.73
C GLU A 58 0.96 3.66 -2.44
N GLN A 59 2.04 3.44 -1.69
CA GLN A 59 3.10 4.43 -1.52
C GLN A 59 4.46 3.76 -1.68
N VAL A 60 5.35 4.41 -2.44
CA VAL A 60 6.78 4.13 -2.49
C VAL A 60 7.53 5.38 -2.05
N ASP A 61 8.53 5.23 -1.19
CA ASP A 61 9.40 6.34 -0.76
C ASP A 61 10.85 5.86 -0.62
N ALA A 62 11.80 6.62 -1.17
CA ALA A 62 13.22 6.25 -1.18
C ALA A 62 13.98 6.62 0.11
N ARG A 63 13.36 7.37 1.02
CA ARG A 63 14.03 7.93 2.22
C ARG A 63 13.26 7.67 3.51
N LEU A 64 11.94 7.59 3.44
CA LEU A 64 11.06 7.44 4.58
C LEU A 64 10.29 6.10 4.53
N PRO A 65 9.82 5.60 5.68
CA PRO A 65 8.88 4.49 5.70
C PRO A 65 7.60 4.83 4.94
N ALA A 66 7.23 4.00 3.96
CA ALA A 66 5.96 4.11 3.26
C ALA A 66 4.80 3.67 4.16
N ASN A 67 3.67 4.36 4.08
CA ASN A 67 2.49 4.08 4.88
C ASN A 67 1.22 4.27 4.05
N VAL A 68 0.32 3.31 4.08
CA VAL A 68 -1.00 3.40 3.44
C VAL A 68 -2.11 3.05 4.42
N ALA A 69 -3.29 3.58 4.18
CA ALA A 69 -4.48 3.28 4.97
C ALA A 69 -5.74 3.45 4.12
N VAL A 70 -6.79 2.73 4.49
CA VAL A 70 -8.17 2.97 4.01
C VAL A 70 -8.96 3.55 5.17
N GLY A 71 -9.60 4.72 4.96
CA GLY A 71 -10.27 5.45 6.02
C GLY A 71 -9.30 6.28 6.87
N LYS A 72 -9.46 6.28 8.19
CA LYS A 72 -8.65 7.11 9.09
C LYS A 72 -7.31 6.47 9.40
N ASN A 73 -6.22 7.12 8.99
CA ASN A 73 -4.86 6.69 9.30
C ASN A 73 -4.39 7.27 10.66
N ILE A 74 -4.84 6.66 11.76
CA ILE A 74 -4.64 7.21 13.09
C ILE A 74 -4.07 6.15 14.04
N ALA A 75 -2.96 6.49 14.70
CA ALA A 75 -2.39 5.67 15.77
C ALA A 75 -3.07 6.02 17.10
N ALA A 76 -3.56 5.00 17.81
CA ALA A 76 -4.37 5.15 19.02
C ALA A 76 -3.61 5.80 20.20
N ASP A 77 -2.27 5.73 20.20
CA ASP A 77 -1.41 6.38 21.19
C ASP A 77 -1.17 7.88 20.92
N ARG A 78 -1.61 8.38 19.75
CA ARG A 78 -1.36 9.75 19.30
C ARG A 78 -2.61 10.60 19.15
N VAL A 79 -3.81 10.04 19.37
CA VAL A 79 -5.06 10.76 19.15
C VAL A 79 -6.08 10.51 20.26
N ALA A 80 -6.52 11.60 20.92
CA ALA A 80 -7.54 11.57 21.96
C ALA A 80 -8.97 11.39 21.41
N PHE A 81 -9.26 11.91 20.21
CA PHE A 81 -10.51 11.64 19.47
C PHE A 81 -10.33 11.98 17.98
N ALA A 82 -11.15 11.38 17.11
CA ALA A 82 -11.16 11.65 15.67
C ALA A 82 -12.58 11.90 15.16
N ILE A 83 -12.85 13.10 14.64
CA ILE A 83 -14.14 13.43 14.03
C ILE A 83 -14.19 12.86 12.60
N GLY A 84 -15.34 12.29 12.22
CA GLY A 84 -15.60 11.78 10.86
C GLY A 84 -16.04 12.89 9.91
N GLU A 85 -16.79 12.53 8.87
CA GLU A 85 -17.43 13.52 7.99
C GLU A 85 -18.53 14.29 8.76
N ILE A 86 -18.50 15.62 8.71
CA ILE A 86 -19.61 16.47 9.17
C ILE A 86 -20.30 17.01 7.92
N LYS A 87 -21.54 16.58 7.68
CA LYS A 87 -22.41 17.17 6.65
C LYS A 87 -23.24 18.28 7.27
N ILE A 88 -23.24 19.46 6.65
CA ILE A 88 -24.05 20.60 7.08
C ILE A 88 -24.95 20.99 5.91
N GLY A 89 -26.25 20.65 6.00
CA GLY A 89 -27.29 21.01 5.02
C GLY A 89 -27.28 20.23 3.70
N GLU A 90 -28.41 20.25 2.99
CA GLU A 90 -28.52 19.95 1.55
C GLU A 90 -28.22 21.20 0.71
#